data_AF-A0A925QDF3-F1
#
_entry.id   AF-A0A925QDF3-F1
#
_cell.length_a   1.000
_cell.length_b   1.000
_cell.length_c   1.000
_cell.angle_alpha   90.00
_cell.angle_beta   90.00
_cell.angle_gamma   90.00
#
_symmetry.space_group_name_H-M   'P 1'
#
loop_
_entity.id
_entity.type
_entity.pdbx_description
1 polymer ?
#
loop_
_entity_poly.entity_id
_entity_poly.type
_entity_poly.pdbx_seq_one_letter_code
_entity_poly.pdbx_strand_id
1 'polypeptide(L)'
;MKTSPVEHLRWNDISSEDREALSGKLVGMWEKPSDEEAFEVLSVAAQQSLFLILSRLRAKDLWPLVIGISNVWGEGGVGLEFTASPMLESTLPRRKDFTTLFANHRNTDGGFYEKGRARSVLHFLYVDGTPRKWSLHFDLYNPIHSPVGAWLHLRHEVFSKVKPDWRMIQQGLKA
;
A
#
# COMPACT_ATOMS: atom_id res chain seq x y z
N MET A 1 -12.27 -2.18 -26.30
CA MET A 1 -11.29 -1.08 -26.20
C MET A 1 -9.95 -1.72 -25.86
N LYS A 2 -9.00 -1.78 -26.80
CA LYS A 2 -7.67 -2.36 -26.53
C LYS A 2 -6.92 -1.34 -25.67
N THR A 3 -6.78 -1.63 -24.38
CA THR A 3 -5.88 -0.86 -23.51
C THR A 3 -4.47 -1.08 -24.03
N SER A 4 -3.76 -0.01 -24.38
CA SER A 4 -2.33 -0.07 -24.68
C SER A 4 -1.62 -0.82 -23.55
N PRO A 5 -0.63 -1.68 -23.86
CA PRO A 5 0.14 -2.36 -22.81
C PRO A 5 0.76 -1.29 -21.91
N VAL A 6 0.63 -1.48 -20.60
CA VAL A 6 1.31 -0.63 -19.62
C VAL A 6 2.77 -1.02 -19.67
N GLU A 7 3.61 -0.09 -20.08
CA GLU A 7 5.04 -0.31 -20.26
C GLU A 7 5.79 -0.09 -18.94
N HIS A 8 6.97 -0.68 -18.87
CA HIS A 8 7.89 -0.48 -17.76
C HIS A 8 8.43 0.94 -17.78
N LEU A 9 8.25 1.67 -16.69
CA LEU A 9 8.71 3.06 -16.58
C LEU A 9 10.19 3.09 -16.22
N ARG A 10 10.94 4.02 -16.81
CA ARG A 10 12.30 4.36 -16.35
C ARG A 10 12.21 5.46 -15.30
N TRP A 11 13.18 5.54 -14.40
CA TRP A 11 13.22 6.57 -13.37
C TRP A 11 13.16 7.99 -13.95
N ASN A 12 13.84 8.22 -15.07
CA ASN A 12 13.86 9.54 -15.71
C ASN A 12 12.58 9.88 -16.48
N ASP A 13 11.70 8.90 -16.71
CA ASP A 13 10.42 9.09 -17.42
C ASP A 13 9.26 9.40 -16.48
N ILE A 14 9.44 9.20 -15.16
CA ILE A 14 8.44 9.56 -14.17
C ILE A 14 8.52 11.05 -13.82
N SER A 15 7.39 11.61 -13.36
CA SER A 15 7.28 13.04 -13.09
C SER A 15 8.34 13.51 -12.08
N SER A 16 8.81 14.75 -12.21
CA SER A 16 9.76 15.31 -11.23
C SER A 16 9.19 15.33 -9.82
N GLU A 17 7.88 15.55 -9.70
CA GLU A 17 7.14 15.52 -8.43
C GLU A 17 7.16 14.11 -7.79
N ASP A 18 6.94 13.06 -8.58
CA ASP A 18 6.99 11.69 -8.07
C ASP A 18 8.42 11.26 -7.71
N ARG A 19 9.42 11.68 -8.52
CA ARG A 19 10.83 11.46 -8.16
C ARG A 19 11.20 12.11 -6.85
N GLU A 20 10.80 13.37 -6.66
CA GLU A 20 11.02 14.08 -5.40
C GLU A 20 10.34 13.36 -4.24
N ALA A 21 9.09 12.92 -4.41
CA ALA A 21 8.36 12.20 -3.38
C ALA A 21 9.01 10.84 -3.03
N LEU A 22 9.62 10.16 -4.00
CA LEU A 22 10.29 8.86 -3.82
C LEU A 22 11.76 8.99 -3.36
N SER A 23 12.35 10.18 -3.47
CA SER A 23 13.76 10.41 -3.17
C SER A 23 14.12 9.99 -1.74
N GLY A 24 15.16 9.17 -1.63
CA GLY A 24 15.67 8.59 -0.40
C GLY A 24 14.80 7.51 0.23
N LYS A 25 13.69 7.11 -0.39
CA LYS A 25 12.77 6.10 0.16
C LYS A 25 12.97 4.72 -0.43
N LEU A 26 13.55 4.58 -1.61
CA LEU A 26 13.77 3.30 -2.29
C LEU A 26 15.22 2.82 -2.16
N VAL A 27 16.16 3.73 -1.89
CA VAL A 27 17.56 3.38 -1.59
C VAL A 27 17.65 2.34 -0.47
N GLY A 28 18.48 1.33 -0.68
CA GLY A 28 18.65 0.18 0.23
C GLY A 28 17.59 -0.92 0.06
N MET A 29 16.50 -0.68 -0.67
CA MET A 29 15.55 -1.74 -1.04
C MET A 29 16.30 -2.81 -1.85
N TRP A 30 16.31 -4.04 -1.34
CA TRP A 30 17.06 -5.16 -1.91
C TRP A 30 18.53 -4.83 -2.21
N GLU A 31 19.17 -4.09 -1.29
CA GLU A 31 20.59 -3.71 -1.36
C GLU A 31 20.93 -2.81 -2.56
N LYS A 32 19.94 -2.18 -3.19
CA LYS A 32 20.17 -1.23 -4.29
C LYS A 32 20.73 0.09 -3.75
N PRO A 33 21.79 0.64 -4.38
CA PRO A 33 22.51 1.80 -3.83
C PRO A 33 21.84 3.15 -4.14
N SER A 34 20.80 3.18 -4.98
CA SER A 34 20.07 4.38 -5.37
C SER A 34 18.58 4.13 -5.55
N ASP A 35 17.75 5.18 -5.46
CA ASP A 35 16.31 5.06 -5.70
C ASP A 35 16.00 4.66 -7.15
N GLU A 36 16.81 5.14 -8.09
CA GLU A 36 16.70 4.81 -9.52
C GLU A 36 16.91 3.31 -9.75
N GLU A 37 18.01 2.74 -9.25
CA GLU A 37 18.28 1.31 -9.40
C GLU A 37 17.24 0.43 -8.71
N ALA A 38 16.73 0.88 -7.56
CA ALA A 38 15.65 0.23 -6.84
C ALA A 38 14.34 0.26 -7.63
N PHE A 39 14.01 1.39 -8.26
CA PHE A 39 12.81 1.57 -9.07
C PHE A 39 12.86 0.79 -10.39
N GLU A 40 14.01 0.77 -11.06
CA GLU A 40 14.18 0.15 -12.38
C GLU A 40 14.09 -1.38 -12.36
N VAL A 41 14.25 -2.01 -11.19
CA VAL A 41 14.09 -3.47 -11.04
C VAL A 41 12.67 -3.88 -10.63
N LEU A 42 11.79 -2.93 -10.34
CA LEU A 42 10.40 -3.22 -10.03
C LEU A 42 9.69 -3.78 -11.26
N SER A 43 8.87 -4.81 -11.07
CA SER A 43 7.97 -5.23 -12.14
C SER A 43 6.98 -4.11 -12.48
N VAL A 44 6.42 -4.12 -13.69
CA VAL A 44 5.38 -3.15 -14.10
C VAL A 44 4.27 -3.06 -13.06
N ALA A 45 3.82 -4.21 -12.54
CA ALA A 45 2.77 -4.24 -11.53
C ALA A 45 3.20 -3.58 -10.21
N ALA A 46 4.44 -3.81 -9.76
CA ALA A 46 4.97 -3.17 -8.56
C ALA A 46 5.15 -1.66 -8.75
N GLN A 47 5.57 -1.20 -9.94
CA GLN A 47 5.59 0.23 -10.27
C GLN A 47 4.19 0.84 -10.17
N GLN A 48 3.17 0.20 -10.77
CA GLN A 48 1.79 0.69 -10.67
C GLN A 48 1.27 0.70 -9.23
N SER A 49 1.60 -0.35 -8.46
CA SER A 49 1.26 -0.42 -7.03
C SER A 49 1.87 0.74 -6.23
N LEU A 50 3.15 1.01 -6.44
CA LEU A 50 3.86 2.10 -5.79
C LEU A 50 3.16 3.45 -6.04
N PHE A 51 2.76 3.73 -7.29
CA PHE A 51 2.04 4.97 -7.61
C PHE A 51 0.65 5.05 -7.01
N LEU A 52 -0.11 3.95 -6.96
CA LEU A 52 -1.42 3.91 -6.31
C LEU A 52 -1.29 4.19 -4.80
N ILE A 53 -0.28 3.59 -4.15
CA ILE A 53 -0.03 3.79 -2.73
C ILE A 53 0.46 5.21 -2.47
N LEU A 54 1.43 5.70 -3.25
CA LEU A 54 1.96 7.06 -3.18
C LEU A 54 0.83 8.09 -3.26
N SER A 55 0.02 8.01 -4.32
CA SER A 55 -1.13 8.90 -4.52
C SER A 55 -2.09 8.86 -3.33
N ARG A 56 -2.44 7.66 -2.82
CA ARG A 56 -3.38 7.56 -1.70
C ARG A 56 -2.80 8.08 -0.39
N LEU A 57 -1.53 7.80 -0.09
CA LEU A 57 -0.87 8.28 1.11
C LEU A 57 -0.67 9.79 1.08
N ARG A 58 -0.37 10.38 -0.09
CA ARG A 58 -0.32 11.84 -0.26
C ARG A 58 -1.68 12.49 -0.05
N ALA A 59 -2.75 11.93 -0.64
CA ALA A 59 -4.12 12.39 -0.41
C ALA A 59 -4.60 12.25 1.04
N LYS A 60 -3.85 11.52 1.87
CA LYS A 60 -4.10 11.35 3.30
C LYS A 60 -3.06 12.06 4.18
N ASP A 61 -2.10 12.78 3.63
CA ASP A 61 -1.00 13.40 4.38
C ASP A 61 -0.19 12.40 5.23
N LEU A 62 -0.07 11.15 4.77
CA LEU A 62 0.67 10.08 5.44
C LEU A 62 2.01 9.76 4.79
N TRP A 63 2.23 10.17 3.53
CA TRP A 63 3.47 9.87 2.81
C TRP A 63 4.76 10.35 3.51
N PRO A 64 4.80 11.56 4.13
CA PRO A 64 5.99 11.99 4.86
C PRO A 64 6.38 11.08 6.04
N LEU A 65 5.45 10.25 6.51
CA LEU A 65 5.69 9.32 7.62
C LEU A 65 6.33 8.00 7.17
N VAL A 66 6.42 7.75 5.86
CA VAL A 66 7.19 6.63 5.28
C VAL A 66 8.65 7.08 5.20
N ILE A 67 9.55 6.43 5.92
CA ILE A 67 10.97 6.78 5.94
C ILE A 67 11.74 6.05 4.86
N GLY A 68 11.52 4.74 4.72
CA GLY A 68 12.15 3.93 3.69
C GLY A 68 11.30 2.70 3.39
N ILE A 69 11.39 2.21 2.16
CA ILE A 69 10.62 1.09 1.63
C ILE A 69 11.58 -0.09 1.48
N SER A 70 11.19 -1.24 2.02
CA SER A 70 11.98 -2.47 1.92
C SER A 70 11.42 -3.45 0.90
N ASN A 71 10.17 -3.28 0.47
CA ASN A 71 9.52 -4.15 -0.49
C ASN A 71 8.29 -3.49 -1.12
N VAL A 72 7.96 -3.84 -2.37
CA VAL A 72 6.74 -3.43 -3.08
C VAL A 72 6.13 -4.62 -3.79
N TRP A 73 4.84 -4.87 -3.59
CA TRP A 73 4.07 -5.90 -4.29
C TRP A 73 3.05 -5.25 -5.22
N GLY A 74 2.79 -5.85 -6.39
CA GLY A 74 1.77 -5.36 -7.31
C GLY A 74 0.97 -6.42 -8.08
N GLU A 75 1.46 -7.66 -8.17
CA GLU A 75 0.66 -8.82 -8.60
C GLU A 75 0.35 -9.71 -7.41
N GLY A 76 -0.90 -10.17 -7.31
CA GLY A 76 -1.34 -10.93 -6.16
C GLY A 76 -1.26 -10.11 -4.86
N GLY A 77 -1.64 -8.82 -4.92
CA GLY A 77 -1.63 -7.90 -3.78
C GLY A 77 -0.91 -6.60 -4.11
N VAL A 78 -1.52 -5.48 -3.73
CA VAL A 78 -0.99 -4.12 -3.93
C VAL A 78 -0.59 -3.60 -2.57
N GLY A 79 0.71 -3.49 -2.31
CA GLY A 79 1.21 -3.08 -1.00
C GLY A 79 2.70 -2.79 -0.97
N LEU A 80 3.18 -2.41 0.20
CA LEU A 80 4.59 -2.19 0.50
C LEU A 80 4.95 -2.58 1.94
N GLU A 81 6.21 -2.94 2.16
CA GLU A 81 6.84 -2.98 3.48
C GLU A 81 7.70 -1.73 3.65
N PHE A 82 7.68 -1.17 4.85
CA PHE A 82 8.38 0.08 5.10
C PHE A 82 8.81 0.25 6.54
N THR A 83 9.80 1.13 6.70
CA THR A 83 10.14 1.77 7.96
C THR A 83 9.34 3.06 8.06
N ALA A 84 8.65 3.25 9.18
CA ALA A 84 7.86 4.44 9.44
C ALA A 84 8.56 5.38 10.42
N SER A 85 8.21 6.66 10.36
CA SER A 85 8.51 7.64 11.41
C SER A 85 7.79 7.22 12.70
N PRO A 86 8.38 7.44 13.89
CA PRO A 86 7.68 7.26 15.17
C PRO A 86 6.36 8.04 15.24
N MET A 87 6.22 9.10 14.45
CA MET A 87 4.98 9.86 14.36
C MET A 87 3.82 9.04 13.80
N LEU A 88 4.04 8.03 12.94
CA LEU A 88 2.96 7.21 12.39
C LEU A 88 2.17 6.51 13.50
N GLU A 89 2.87 6.01 14.51
CA GLU A 89 2.30 5.32 15.68
C GLU A 89 1.35 6.20 16.48
N SER A 90 1.69 7.48 16.62
CA SER A 90 0.84 8.44 17.32
C SER A 90 -0.23 9.06 16.42
N THR A 91 -0.02 9.05 15.10
CA THR A 91 -0.90 9.67 14.12
C THR A 91 -2.11 8.80 13.81
N LEU A 92 -1.93 7.56 13.39
CA LEU A 92 -3.03 6.68 12.95
C LEU A 92 -4.14 6.50 14.01
N PRO A 93 -3.86 6.28 15.31
CA PRO A 93 -4.90 6.13 16.33
C PRO A 93 -5.77 7.37 16.54
N ARG A 94 -5.21 8.57 16.30
CA ARG A 94 -5.91 9.85 16.52
C ARG A 94 -6.76 10.27 15.32
N ARG A 95 -6.56 9.61 14.19
CA ARG A 95 -7.22 9.95 12.94
C ARG A 95 -8.62 9.36 12.87
N LYS A 96 -9.61 10.24 12.65
CA LYS A 96 -11.02 9.84 12.52
C LYS A 96 -11.30 9.00 11.29
N ASP A 97 -10.42 9.00 10.29
CA ASP A 97 -10.55 8.20 9.07
C ASP A 97 -9.86 6.84 9.15
N PHE A 98 -9.38 6.42 10.32
CA PHE A 98 -8.83 5.08 10.58
C PHE A 98 -9.49 4.39 11.77
N THR A 99 -9.36 3.06 11.85
CA THR A 99 -9.83 2.25 12.97
C THR A 99 -8.99 1.00 13.14
N THR A 100 -8.85 0.53 14.38
CA THR A 100 -8.19 -0.74 14.70
C THR A 100 -9.14 -1.94 14.65
N LEU A 101 -10.45 -1.70 14.53
CA LEU A 101 -11.44 -2.77 14.49
C LEU A 101 -11.18 -3.70 13.30
N PHE A 102 -11.09 -5.01 13.55
CA PHE A 102 -10.79 -6.04 12.54
C PHE A 102 -9.46 -5.88 11.78
N ALA A 103 -8.62 -4.92 12.15
CA ALA A 103 -7.39 -4.59 11.44
C ALA A 103 -6.18 -5.46 11.85
N ASN A 104 -6.40 -6.61 12.49
CA ASN A 104 -5.31 -7.47 12.94
C ASN A 104 -5.34 -8.82 12.20
N HIS A 105 -4.18 -9.26 11.71
CA HIS A 105 -3.97 -10.56 11.11
C HIS A 105 -3.34 -11.53 12.12
N ARG A 106 -3.39 -12.84 11.83
CA ARG A 106 -2.85 -13.89 12.71
C ARG A 106 -1.35 -13.74 13.02
N ASN A 107 -0.59 -13.05 12.16
CA ASN A 107 0.86 -12.90 12.26
C ASN A 107 1.28 -11.45 12.50
N THR A 108 0.39 -10.61 13.03
CA THR A 108 0.65 -9.19 13.30
C THR A 108 0.23 -8.85 14.72
N ASP A 109 0.85 -7.82 15.30
CA ASP A 109 0.54 -7.35 16.66
C ASP A 109 -0.58 -6.30 16.65
N GLY A 110 -0.81 -5.66 15.50
CA GLY A 110 -1.97 -4.83 15.26
C GLY A 110 -1.99 -4.19 13.88
N GLY A 111 -2.96 -3.29 13.68
CA GLY A 111 -3.12 -2.60 12.42
C GLY A 111 -4.22 -1.54 12.43
N PHE A 112 -4.39 -0.89 11.28
CA PHE A 112 -5.39 0.15 11.06
C PHE A 112 -6.03 0.02 9.68
N TYR A 113 -7.36 -0.02 9.66
CA TYR A 113 -8.16 0.09 8.45
C TYR A 113 -8.59 1.52 8.19
N GLU A 114 -8.51 1.91 6.92
CA GLU A 114 -9.13 3.13 6.45
C GLU A 114 -10.67 3.03 6.45
N LYS A 115 -11.30 4.10 6.91
CA LYS A 115 -12.75 4.29 6.90
C LYS A 115 -13.20 5.23 5.79
N GLY A 116 -14.50 5.23 5.53
CA GLY A 116 -15.15 6.17 4.61
C GLY A 116 -15.13 5.75 3.15
N ARG A 117 -14.73 4.52 2.83
CA ARG A 117 -15.02 3.89 1.54
C ARG A 117 -15.26 2.39 1.67
N ALA A 118 -15.93 1.84 0.67
CA ALA A 118 -16.25 0.43 0.59
C ALA A 118 -15.18 -0.43 -0.11
N ARG A 119 -14.32 0.14 -0.98
CA ARG A 119 -13.41 -0.62 -1.84
C ARG A 119 -12.01 -0.03 -1.95
N SER A 120 -10.99 -0.86 -2.16
CA SER A 120 -9.58 -0.43 -2.26
C SER A 120 -9.15 0.36 -1.03
N VAL A 121 -9.45 -0.16 0.17
CA VAL A 121 -9.12 0.51 1.44
C VAL A 121 -7.67 0.28 1.82
N LEU A 122 -7.04 1.28 2.41
CA LEU A 122 -5.73 1.10 3.03
C LEU A 122 -5.86 0.27 4.30
N HIS A 123 -4.98 -0.71 4.42
CA HIS A 123 -4.80 -1.53 5.59
C HIS A 123 -3.34 -1.50 6.03
N PHE A 124 -3.09 -0.85 7.16
CA PHE A 124 -1.80 -0.83 7.82
C PHE A 124 -1.73 -2.00 8.79
N LEU A 125 -0.60 -2.69 8.79
CA LEU A 125 -0.28 -3.76 9.72
C LEU A 125 1.10 -3.51 10.31
N TYR A 126 1.28 -3.91 11.57
CA TYR A 126 2.58 -3.85 12.21
C TYR A 126 2.90 -5.10 13.03
N VAL A 127 4.19 -5.36 13.16
CA VAL A 127 4.76 -6.33 14.09
C VAL A 127 5.68 -5.58 15.05
N ASP A 128 5.43 -5.73 16.34
CA ASP A 128 6.17 -5.10 17.42
C ASP A 128 7.63 -5.55 17.40
N GLY A 129 8.51 -4.59 17.64
CA GLY A 129 9.95 -4.76 17.55
C GLY A 129 10.66 -3.41 17.66
N THR A 130 11.98 -3.44 17.66
CA THR A 130 12.81 -2.23 17.73
C THR A 130 13.80 -2.24 16.55
N PRO A 131 13.51 -1.53 15.45
CA PRO A 131 12.27 -0.78 15.16
C PRO A 131 11.08 -1.69 14.79
N ARG A 132 9.87 -1.16 14.94
CA ARG A 132 8.61 -1.80 14.52
C ARG A 132 8.61 -1.98 13.01
N LYS A 133 8.19 -3.16 12.54
CA LYS A 133 8.05 -3.45 11.10
C LYS A 133 6.64 -3.09 10.65
N TRP A 134 6.54 -2.31 9.58
CA TRP A 134 5.25 -1.90 9.01
C TRP A 134 5.04 -2.52 7.63
N SER A 135 3.80 -2.89 7.38
CA SER A 135 3.32 -3.21 6.04
C SER A 135 2.02 -2.47 5.77
N LEU A 136 1.79 -2.12 4.52
CA LEU A 136 0.59 -1.47 4.04
C LEU A 136 0.15 -2.18 2.78
N HIS A 137 -1.14 -2.45 2.68
CA HIS A 137 -1.72 -2.97 1.44
C HIS A 137 -3.12 -2.42 1.22
N PHE A 138 -3.61 -2.61 0.00
CA PHE A 138 -4.99 -2.36 -0.34
C PHE A 138 -5.83 -3.63 -0.23
N ASP A 139 -6.91 -3.54 0.52
CA ASP A 139 -7.97 -4.54 0.48
C ASP A 139 -9.08 -4.09 -0.46
N LEU A 140 -9.47 -4.99 -1.36
CA LEU A 140 -10.49 -4.68 -2.37
C LEU A 140 -11.84 -4.35 -1.75
N TYR A 141 -12.16 -4.92 -0.58
CA TYR A 141 -13.40 -4.71 0.15
C TYR A 141 -13.11 -4.35 1.60
N ASN A 142 -13.81 -3.33 2.10
CA ASN A 142 -13.72 -2.93 3.50
C ASN A 142 -14.57 -3.84 4.38
N PRO A 143 -14.00 -4.62 5.32
CA PRO A 143 -14.77 -5.50 6.19
C PRO A 143 -15.64 -4.73 7.19
N ILE A 144 -15.38 -3.44 7.39
CA ILE A 144 -16.03 -2.59 8.40
C ILE A 144 -17.17 -1.76 7.80
N HIS A 145 -17.24 -1.65 6.47
CA HIS A 145 -18.23 -0.79 5.80
C HIS A 145 -19.62 -1.43 5.71
N SER A 146 -19.72 -2.76 5.67
CA SER A 146 -21.02 -3.45 5.71
C SER A 146 -20.87 -4.95 6.05
N PRO A 147 -21.95 -5.61 6.54
CA PRO A 147 -21.98 -7.08 6.69
C PRO A 147 -21.67 -7.81 5.38
N VAL A 148 -22.03 -7.21 4.24
CA VAL A 148 -21.71 -7.72 2.90
C VAL A 148 -20.21 -7.57 2.59
N GLY A 149 -19.57 -6.48 3.00
CA GLY A 149 -18.12 -6.27 2.87
C GLY A 149 -17.30 -7.23 3.73
N ALA A 150 -17.75 -7.51 4.96
CA ALA A 150 -17.16 -8.54 5.82
C ALA A 150 -17.30 -9.94 5.19
N TRP A 151 -18.48 -10.27 4.64
CA TRP A 151 -18.71 -11.54 3.95
C TRP A 151 -17.91 -11.67 2.65
N LEU A 152 -17.73 -10.58 1.89
CA LEU A 152 -16.90 -10.57 0.68
C LEU A 152 -15.40 -10.67 1.01
N HIS A 153 -14.93 -10.03 2.08
CA HIS A 153 -13.57 -10.18 2.59
C HIS A 153 -13.30 -11.63 3.00
N LEU A 154 -14.19 -12.20 3.81
CA LEU A 154 -14.11 -13.59 4.26
C LEU A 154 -14.22 -14.57 3.07
N ARG A 155 -15.11 -14.32 2.11
CA ARG A 155 -15.28 -15.14 0.92
C ARG A 155 -14.09 -15.02 -0.04
N HIS A 156 -13.45 -13.85 -0.14
CA HIS A 156 -12.21 -13.70 -0.90
C HIS A 156 -11.05 -14.43 -0.23
N GLU A 157 -10.90 -14.34 1.10
CA GLU A 157 -9.88 -15.08 1.85
C GLU A 157 -10.09 -16.59 1.84
N VAL A 158 -11.34 -17.07 1.93
CA VAL A 158 -11.66 -18.50 2.08
C VAL A 158 -11.85 -19.21 0.74
N PHE A 159 -12.36 -18.54 -0.30
CA PHE A 159 -12.72 -19.19 -1.58
C PHE A 159 -11.94 -18.71 -2.81
N SER A 160 -11.22 -17.59 -2.75
CA SER A 160 -10.42 -17.15 -3.88
C SER A 160 -8.94 -17.12 -3.50
N LYS A 161 -8.14 -17.98 -4.12
CA LYS A 161 -6.67 -17.83 -4.15
C LYS A 161 -6.25 -16.58 -4.98
N VAL A 162 -7.15 -15.61 -5.17
CA VAL A 162 -7.02 -14.48 -6.08
C VAL A 162 -6.94 -13.22 -5.24
N LYS A 163 -5.70 -12.79 -4.97
CA LYS A 163 -5.43 -11.48 -4.39
C LYS A 163 -5.62 -10.41 -5.47
N PRO A 164 -6.28 -9.27 -5.18
CA PRO A 164 -6.59 -8.27 -6.18
C PRO A 164 -5.31 -7.67 -6.78
N ASP A 165 -5.30 -7.54 -8.11
CA ASP A 165 -4.21 -6.86 -8.82
C ASP A 165 -4.38 -5.33 -8.79
N TRP A 166 -3.34 -4.61 -9.24
CA TRP A 166 -3.34 -3.16 -9.27
C TRP A 166 -4.44 -2.54 -10.15
N ARG A 167 -4.93 -3.24 -11.19
CA ARG A 167 -6.01 -2.73 -12.05
C ARG A 167 -7.33 -2.73 -11.30
N MET A 168 -7.61 -3.80 -10.56
CA MET A 168 -8.79 -3.90 -9.71
C MET A 168 -8.77 -2.82 -8.61
N ILE A 169 -7.61 -2.61 -7.99
CA ILE A 169 -7.44 -1.57 -6.97
C ILE A 169 -7.63 -0.17 -7.56
N GLN A 170 -7.02 0.11 -8.71
CA GLN A 170 -7.17 1.37 -9.43
C GLN A 170 -8.64 1.66 -9.80
N GLN A 171 -9.40 0.64 -10.23
CA GLN A 171 -10.83 0.80 -10.49
C GLN A 171 -11.61 1.11 -9.21
N GLY A 172 -11.31 0.39 -8.11
CA GLY A 172 -11.96 0.65 -6.82
C GLY A 172 -11.60 2.00 -6.20
N LEU A 173 -10.47 2.61 -6.58
CA LEU A 173 -10.08 3.97 -6.18
C LEU A 173 -10.84 5.07 -6.93
N LYS A 174 -11.40 4.77 -8.10
CA LYS A 174 -12.18 5.71 -8.94
C LYS A 174 -13.68 5.73 -8.57
N ALA A 175 -14.15 4.71 -7.86
CA ALA A 175 -15.55 4.53 -7.47
C ALA A 175 -15.81 5.11 -6.08
#